data_AF-A0A9E5P940-F1
#
_entry.id   AF-A0A9E5P940-F1
#
_cell.length_a   1.000
_cell.length_b   1.000
_cell.length_c   1.000
_cell.angle_alpha   90.00
_cell.angle_beta   90.00
_cell.angle_gamma   90.00
#
_symmetry.space_group_name_H-M   'P 1'
#
loop_
_entity.id
_entity.type
_entity.pdbx_description
1 polymer ?
#
loop_
_entity_poly.entity_id
_entity_poly.type
_entity_poly.pdbx_seq_one_letter_code
_entity_poly.pdbx_strand_id
1 'polypeptide(L)' 'TFLGQGSVVWFLAKTVFFMFMFLWLRATFPRYRYDQIMRLGWKVFVPITIVWILVAALFVLLGIVSRGS' A
#
# COMPACT_ATOMS: atom_id res chain seq x y z
N THR A 1 0.64 -27.45 -14.55
CA THR A 1 1.67 -26.66 -13.82
C THR A 1 0.96 -25.67 -12.90
N PHE A 2 0.86 -25.98 -11.60
CA PHE A 2 -0.02 -25.35 -10.59
C PHE A 2 0.40 -23.94 -10.13
N LEU A 3 1.23 -23.25 -10.92
CA LEU A 3 1.81 -21.94 -10.57
C LEU A 3 1.47 -20.84 -11.59
N GLY A 4 0.65 -21.14 -12.62
CA GLY A 4 0.58 -20.32 -13.84
C GLY A 4 -0.79 -19.80 -14.27
N GLN A 5 -1.84 -19.90 -13.45
CA GLN A 5 -3.15 -19.31 -13.78
C GLN A 5 -3.75 -18.73 -12.51
N GLY A 6 -4.22 -17.48 -12.56
CA GLY A 6 -4.79 -16.70 -11.47
C GLY A 6 -5.74 -17.50 -10.56
N SER A 7 -5.14 -18.19 -9.60
CA SER A 7 -5.81 -19.23 -8.84
C SER A 7 -6.52 -18.51 -7.71
N VAL A 8 -7.82 -18.67 -7.60
CA VAL A 8 -8.65 -18.13 -6.52
C VAL A 8 -7.97 -18.26 -5.14
N VAL A 9 -7.17 -19.32 -4.95
CA VAL A 9 -6.31 -19.56 -3.78
C VAL A 9 -5.31 -18.43 -3.50
N TRP A 10 -4.59 -17.87 -4.48
CA TRP A 10 -3.63 -16.78 -4.26
C TRP A 10 -4.33 -15.46 -3.88
N PHE A 11 -5.48 -15.19 -4.50
CA PHE A 11 -6.32 -14.04 -4.14
C PHE A 11 -6.91 -14.20 -2.73
N LEU A 12 -7.44 -15.38 -2.41
CA LEU A 12 -7.96 -15.72 -1.07
C LEU A 12 -6.87 -15.64 0.00
N ALA A 13 -5.66 -16.12 -0.29
CA ALA A 13 -4.54 -16.05 0.64
C ALA A 13 -4.21 -14.60 1.02
N LYS A 14 -4.17 -13.69 0.04
CA LYS A 14 -4.00 -12.25 0.31
C LYS A 14 -5.16 -11.68 1.12
N THR A 15 -6.40 -12.01 0.76
CA THR A 15 -7.60 -11.52 1.45
C THR A 15 -7.65 -11.96 2.92
N VAL A 16 -7.37 -13.24 3.21
CA VAL A 16 -7.31 -13.77 4.58
C VAL A 16 -6.16 -13.14 5.36
N PHE A 17 -5.01 -12.94 4.73
CA PHE A 17 -3.87 -12.26 5.35
C PHE A 17 -4.22 -10.83 5.77
N PHE A 18 -4.84 -10.04 4.88
CA PHE A 18 -5.28 -8.68 5.23
C PHE A 18 -6.37 -8.68 6.31
N MET A 19 -7.35 -9.58 6.23
CA MET A 19 -8.42 -9.70 7.23
C MET A 19 -7.88 -10.07 8.62
N PHE A 20 -6.91 -10.99 8.68
CA PHE A 20 -6.19 -11.33 9.91
C PHE A 20 -5.41 -10.12 10.44
N MET A 21 -4.73 -9.39 9.56
CA MET A 21 -4.01 -8.17 9.93
C MET A 21 -4.96 -7.11 10.51
N PHE A 22 -6.13 -6.88 9.92
CA PHE A 22 -7.14 -5.95 10.46
C PHE A 22 -7.68 -6.38 11.83
N LEU A 23 -7.95 -7.66 12.02
CA LEU A 23 -8.39 -8.19 13.31
C LEU A 23 -7.30 -8.01 14.38
N TRP A 24 -6.04 -8.27 14.02
CA TRP A 24 -4.90 -8.12 14.91
C TRP A 24 -4.60 -6.65 15.23
N LEU A 25 -4.73 -5.74 14.26
CA LEU A 25 -4.58 -4.29 14.47
C LEU A 25 -5.67 -3.78 15.43
N ARG A 26 -6.91 -4.28 15.35
CA ARG A 26 -7.96 -3.96 16.33
C ARG A 26 -7.60 -4.42 17.75
N ALA A 27 -6.99 -5.60 17.88
CA ALA A 27 -6.55 -6.12 19.18
C ALA A 27 -5.31 -5.40 19.72
N THR A 28 -4.42 -4.93 18.84
CA THR A 28 -3.13 -4.31 19.20
C THR A 28 -3.24 -2.82 19.49
N PHE A 29 -4.22 -2.11 18.93
CA PHE A 29 -4.45 -0.69 19.20
C PHE A 29 -5.54 -0.48 20.26
N PRO A 30 -5.20 -0.22 21.54
CA PRO A 30 -6.16 -0.22 22.65
C PRO A 30 -7.05 1.03 22.69
N ARG A 31 -6.66 2.13 22.02
CA ARG A 31 -7.41 3.37 21.73
C ARG A 31 -6.42 4.37 21.14
N TYR A 32 -6.20 4.34 19.83
CA TYR A 32 -5.41 5.39 19.16
C TYR A 32 -6.32 6.60 18.90
N ARG A 33 -5.91 7.82 19.28
CA ARG A 33 -6.73 9.02 19.09
C ARG A 33 -6.78 9.34 17.59
N TYR A 34 -7.98 9.56 17.03
CA TYR A 34 -8.15 9.89 15.61
C TYR A 34 -7.29 11.07 15.18
N ASP A 35 -7.02 12.03 16.08
CA ASP A 35 -6.15 13.18 15.82
C ASP A 35 -4.69 12.81 15.52
N GLN A 36 -4.18 11.72 16.11
CA GLN A 36 -2.81 11.27 15.87
C GLN A 36 -2.69 10.65 14.48
N ILE A 37 -3.69 9.87 14.08
CA ILE A 37 -3.80 9.31 12.73
C ILE A 37 -4.00 10.44 11.72
N MET A 38 -4.84 11.43 12.05
CA MET A 38 -5.08 12.62 11.23
C MET A 38 -3.79 13.40 11.00
N ARG A 39 -3.02 13.67 12.06
CA ARG A 39 -1.72 14.36 11.93
C ARG A 39 -0.71 13.53 11.16
N LEU A 40 -0.69 12.21 11.30
CA LEU A 40 0.19 11.33 10.52
C LEU A 40 -0.19 11.35 9.04
N GLY A 41 -1.47 11.19 8.71
CA GLY A 41 -1.98 11.27 7.34
C GLY A 41 -1.68 12.63 6.70
N TRP A 42 -2.04 13.71 7.37
CA TRP A 42 -1.86 15.05 6.83
C TRP A 42 -0.40 15.51 6.74
N LYS A 43 0.47 15.14 7.68
CA LYS A 43 1.87 15.58 7.67
C LYS A 43 2.82 14.63 6.97
N VAL A 44 2.48 13.36 6.81
CA VAL A 44 3.39 12.35 6.27
C VAL A 44 2.90 11.82 4.93
N PHE A 45 1.63 11.44 4.80
CA PHE A 45 1.13 10.89 3.53
C PHE A 45 1.07 11.94 2.41
N VAL A 46 0.55 13.13 2.70
CA VAL A 46 0.40 14.20 1.69
C VAL A 46 1.74 14.63 1.08
N PRO A 47 2.80 14.96 1.83
CA PRO A 47 4.07 15.32 1.21
C PRO A 47 4.75 14.11 0.53
N ILE A 48 4.59 12.90 1.07
CA ILE A 48 5.14 11.68 0.45
C ILE A 48 4.54 11.45 -0.93
N THR A 49 3.22 11.57 -1.09
CA THR A 49 2.59 11.35 -2.41
C THR A 49 3.04 12.39 -3.43
N ILE A 50 3.23 13.65 -3.01
CA ILE A 50 3.75 14.72 -3.88
C ILE A 50 5.18 14.42 -4.31
N VAL A 51 6.07 14.07 -3.38
CA VAL A 51 7.47 13.70 -3.70
C VAL A 51 7.50 12.49 -4.61
N TRP A 52 6.66 11.48 -4.36
CA TRP A 52 6.63 10.26 -5.16
C TRP A 52 6.17 10.51 -6.59
N ILE A 53 5.21 11.41 -6.82
CA ILE A 53 4.78 11.81 -8.16
C ILE A 53 5.92 12.53 -8.89
N LEU A 54 6.66 13.42 -8.22
CA LEU A 54 7.82 14.10 -8.81
C LEU A 54 8.93 13.12 -9.17
N VAL A 55 9.22 12.17 -8.27
CA VAL A 55 10.20 11.11 -8.49
C VAL A 55 9.77 10.21 -9.65
N ALA A 56 8.51 9.77 -9.69
CA ALA A 56 7.96 8.98 -10.79
C ALA A 56 8.02 9.74 -12.13
N ALA A 57 7.71 11.04 -12.14
CA ALA A 57 7.83 11.88 -13.33
C ALA A 57 9.30 11.99 -13.80
N LEU A 58 10.23 12.12 -12.86
CA LEU A 58 11.67 12.14 -13.13
C LEU A 58 12.15 10.78 -13.70
N PHE A 59 11.70 9.66 -13.14
CA PHE A 59 12.03 8.32 -13.64
C PHE A 59 11.53 8.07 -15.06
N VAL A 60 10.35 8.61 -15.40
CA VAL A 60 9.82 8.57 -16.77
C VAL A 60 10.64 9.48 -17.70
N LEU A 61 10.99 10.69 -17.26
CA LEU A 61 11.79 11.62 -18.06
C LEU A 61 13.21 11.10 -18.33
N LEU A 62 13.84 10.46 -17.34
CA LEU A 62 15.15 9.83 -17.46
C LEU A 62 15.15 8.54 -18.30
N GLY A 63 13.99 8.13 -18.85
CA GLY A 63 13.88 6.99 -19.76
C GLY A 63 14.08 5.62 -19.11
N ILE A 64 14.13 5.56 -17.77
CA ILE A 64 14.31 4.31 -17.02
C ILE A 64 13.01 3.48 -17.03
N VAL A 65 11.87 4.16 -17.08
CA VAL A 65 10.55 3.51 -17.10
C VAL A 65 10.05 3.44 -18.55
N SER A 66 10.20 2.26 -19.15
CA SER A 66 9.45 1.87 -20.35
C SER A 66 7.96 1.91 -20.02
N ARG A 67 7.21 2.88 -20.58
CA ARG A 67 5.75 2.82 -20.61
C ARG A 67 5.34 1.64 -21.49
N GLY A 68 5.19 0.47 -20.89
CA GLY A 68 4.58 -0.68 -21.55
C GLY A 68 5.15 -2.03 -21.14
N SER A 69 4.53 -2.62 -20.12
CA SER A 69 3.94 -3.96 -20.18
C SER A 69 2.77 -4.00 -19.21
#